data_AF-A0A0H2X0M4-F1
#
_entry.id   AF-A0A0H2X0M4-F1
#
_cell.length_a   1.000
_cell.length_b   1.000
_cell.length_c   1.000
_cell.angle_alpha   90.00
_cell.angle_beta   90.00
_cell.angle_gamma   90.00
#
_symmetry.space_group_name_H-M   'P 1'
#
loop_
_entity.id
_entity.type
_entity.pdbx_description
1 polymer ?
#
loop_
_entity_poly.entity_id
_entity_poly.type
_entity_poly.pdbx_seq_one_letter_code
_entity_poly.pdbx_strand_id
1 'polypeptide(L)'
;MLAAVGAFLALCIGGVLCCIDNVVFLSEIFLPFILPGILSLLLIALLLRLAWKEQKLAAQKQQRIAASCYFESLALCRTYKSGAPSVKGLVNFIQSEILPSGFSKRFKFAVLTQAKPSLLTKKIQLTKTPFDETIETAFSHIREGLYLSESEQRDHDKKLDNEANTSPKG
;
A
#
# COMPACT_ATOMS: atom_id res chain seq x y z
N MET A 1 15.55 -13.27 15.27
CA MET A 1 16.08 -14.63 15.03
C MET A 1 17.16 -14.66 13.95
N LEU A 2 16.90 -14.21 12.71
CA LEU A 2 17.91 -14.24 11.62
C LEU A 2 19.23 -13.51 11.95
N ALA A 3 19.17 -12.34 12.58
CA ALA A 3 20.38 -11.60 12.97
C ALA A 3 21.23 -12.33 14.03
N ALA A 4 20.58 -13.06 14.94
CA ALA A 4 21.27 -13.84 15.98
C ALA A 4 21.96 -15.08 15.39
N VAL A 5 21.31 -15.75 14.43
CA VAL A 5 21.88 -16.89 13.70
C VAL A 5 23.07 -16.45 12.83
N GLY A 6 22.95 -15.31 12.15
CA GLY A 6 24.05 -14.73 11.37
C GLY A 6 25.25 -14.33 12.24
N ALA A 7 25.00 -13.70 13.40
CA ALA A 7 26.04 -13.34 14.36
C ALA A 7 26.75 -14.57 14.94
N PHE A 8 26.00 -15.64 15.23
CA PHE A 8 26.57 -16.90 15.74
C PHE A 8 27.45 -17.59 14.70
N LEU A 9 27.00 -17.68 13.44
CA LEU A 9 27.80 -18.20 12.33
C LEU A 9 29.08 -17.39 12.11
N ALA A 10 29.00 -16.05 12.16
CA ALA A 10 30.17 -15.18 12.05
C ALA A 10 31.15 -15.38 13.21
N LEU A 11 30.66 -15.60 14.43
CA LEU A 11 31.47 -15.90 15.62
C LEU A 11 32.16 -17.27 15.50
N CYS A 12 31.46 -18.29 15.01
CA CYS A 12 32.04 -19.61 14.79
C CYS A 12 33.11 -19.58 13.70
N ILE A 13 32.85 -18.91 12.58
CA ILE A 13 33.81 -18.75 11.48
C ILE A 13 35.03 -17.95 11.97
N GLY A 14 34.80 -16.82 12.66
CA GLY A 14 35.87 -16.00 13.23
C GLY A 14 36.71 -16.73 14.28
N GLY A 15 36.08 -17.55 15.13
CA GLY A 15 36.77 -18.38 16.13
C GLY A 15 37.66 -19.45 15.48
N VAL A 16 37.17 -20.13 14.43
CA VAL A 16 37.97 -21.09 13.67
C VAL A 16 39.12 -20.40 12.94
N LEU A 17 38.91 -19.22 12.35
CA LEU A 17 39.98 -18.41 11.75
C LEU A 17 41.05 -18.00 12.77
N CYS A 18 40.65 -17.65 14.00
CA CYS A 18 41.56 -17.16 15.02
C CYS A 18 42.49 -18.24 15.59
N CYS A 19 42.14 -19.52 15.41
CA CYS A 19 42.96 -20.67 15.81
C CYS A 19 43.89 -21.18 14.68
N ILE A 20 43.85 -20.57 13.50
CA ILE A 20 44.72 -20.92 12.37
C ILE A 20 45.89 -19.94 12.33
N ASP A 21 47.04 -20.33 12.89
CA ASP A 21 48.29 -19.55 12.87
C ASP A 21 48.96 -19.48 11.48
N ASN A 22 48.42 -20.17 10.48
CA ASN A 22 49.04 -20.33 9.18
C ASN A 22 48.43 -19.37 8.14
N VAL A 23 49.09 -18.24 7.94
CA VAL A 23 48.67 -17.16 7.02
C VAL A 23 48.46 -17.66 5.58
N VAL A 24 49.24 -18.65 5.14
CA VAL A 24 49.13 -19.26 3.79
C VAL A 24 47.80 -20.00 3.63
N PHE A 25 47.38 -20.75 4.64
CA PHE A 25 46.09 -21.46 4.62
C PHE A 25 44.91 -20.48 4.57
N LEU A 26 45.05 -19.35 5.29
CA LEU A 26 44.05 -18.31 5.30
C LEU A 26 43.91 -17.62 3.93
N SER A 27 45.02 -17.27 3.29
CA SER A 27 45.02 -16.53 2.03
C SER A 27 44.78 -17.41 0.80
N GLU A 28 45.28 -18.64 0.76
CA GLU A 28 45.22 -19.49 -0.44
C GLU A 28 44.02 -20.45 -0.47
N ILE A 29 43.44 -20.80 0.68
CA ILE A 29 42.38 -21.81 0.76
C ILE A 29 41.08 -21.19 1.28
N PHE A 30 41.15 -20.48 2.41
CA PHE A 30 39.95 -19.99 3.09
C PHE A 30 39.35 -18.74 2.42
N LEU A 31 40.20 -17.74 2.13
CA LEU A 31 39.80 -16.49 1.50
C LEU A 31 39.15 -16.69 0.11
N PRO A 32 39.71 -17.47 -0.84
CA PRO A 32 39.08 -17.66 -2.15
C PRO A 32 37.74 -18.40 -2.09
N PHE A 33 37.46 -19.16 -1.02
CA PHE A 33 36.17 -19.84 -0.85
C PHE A 33 35.11 -18.94 -0.21
N ILE A 34 35.49 -18.12 0.77
CA ILE A 34 34.55 -17.28 1.53
C ILE A 34 34.31 -15.92 0.87
N LEU A 35 35.34 -15.32 0.28
CA LEU A 35 35.28 -13.98 -0.31
C LEU A 35 34.18 -13.83 -1.37
N PRO A 36 33.97 -14.79 -2.31
CA PRO A 36 32.87 -14.70 -3.27
C PRO A 36 31.48 -14.72 -2.60
N GLY A 37 31.33 -15.46 -1.50
CA GLY A 37 30.10 -15.51 -0.71
C GLY A 37 29.80 -14.18 -0.02
N ILE A 38 30.81 -13.57 0.61
CA ILE A 38 30.68 -12.24 1.24
C ILE A 38 30.35 -11.18 0.18
N LEU A 39 31.06 -11.17 -0.96
CA LEU A 39 30.79 -10.25 -2.07
C LEU A 39 29.35 -10.41 -2.60
N SER A 40 28.87 -11.64 -2.73
CA SER A 40 27.49 -11.92 -3.17
C SER A 40 26.47 -11.41 -2.16
N LEU A 41 26.71 -11.60 -0.85
CA LEU A 41 25.83 -11.08 0.20
C LEU A 41 25.79 -9.55 0.22
N LEU A 42 26.92 -8.89 0.01
CA LEU A 42 26.98 -7.43 -0.12
C LEU A 42 26.15 -6.94 -1.31
N LEU A 43 26.24 -7.64 -2.46
CA LEU A 43 25.45 -7.32 -3.65
C LEU A 43 23.94 -7.49 -3.39
N ILE A 44 23.54 -8.60 -2.77
CA ILE A 44 22.15 -8.87 -2.40
C ILE A 44 21.63 -7.81 -1.43
N ALA A 45 22.41 -7.46 -0.41
CA ALA A 45 22.05 -6.41 0.55
C ALA A 45 21.87 -5.04 -0.13
N LEU A 46 22.72 -4.72 -1.10
CA LEU A 46 22.61 -3.49 -1.89
C LEU A 46 21.32 -3.48 -2.73
N LEU A 47 21.01 -4.58 -3.41
CA LEU A 47 19.79 -4.73 -4.21
C LEU A 47 18.53 -4.62 -3.35
N LEU A 48 18.51 -5.29 -2.19
CA LEU A 48 17.42 -5.20 -1.22
C LEU A 48 17.23 -3.77 -0.72
N ARG A 49 18.32 -3.05 -0.43
CA ARG A 49 18.27 -1.65 0.00
C ARG A 49 17.70 -0.74 -1.07
N LEU A 50 18.08 -0.95 -2.34
CA LEU A 50 17.55 -0.20 -3.47
C LEU A 50 16.06 -0.49 -3.69
N ALA A 51 15.68 -1.77 -3.70
CA ALA A 51 14.28 -2.18 -3.81
C ALA A 51 13.43 -1.60 -2.67
N TRP A 52 13.95 -1.61 -1.43
CA TRP A 52 13.28 -1.01 -0.28
C TRP A 52 13.09 0.50 -0.44
N LYS A 53 14.12 1.21 -0.95
CA LYS A 53 14.05 2.65 -1.20
C LYS A 53 12.95 2.98 -2.22
N GLU A 54 12.91 2.26 -3.32
CA GLU A 54 11.89 2.44 -4.36
C GLU A 54 10.48 2.09 -3.86
N GLN A 55 10.34 0.99 -3.12
CA GLN A 55 9.07 0.59 -2.51
C GLN A 55 8.57 1.66 -1.53
N LYS A 56 9.46 2.24 -0.72
CA LYS A 56 9.11 3.33 0.21
C LYS A 56 8.64 4.57 -0.55
N LEU A 57 9.31 4.94 -1.64
CA LEU A 57 8.92 6.08 -2.47
C LEU A 57 7.56 5.85 -3.15
N ALA A 58 7.34 4.65 -3.69
CA ALA A 58 6.06 4.26 -4.28
C ALA A 58 4.93 4.31 -3.25
N ALA A 59 5.15 3.79 -2.04
CA ALA A 59 4.18 3.85 -0.95
C ALA A 59 3.86 5.30 -0.53
N GLN A 60 4.86 6.18 -0.48
CA GLN A 60 4.63 7.60 -0.20
C GLN A 60 3.78 8.27 -1.28
N LYS A 61 4.06 7.99 -2.56
CA LYS A 61 3.26 8.51 -3.68
C LYS A 61 1.82 7.99 -3.62
N GLN A 62 1.63 6.68 -3.39
CA GLN A 62 0.30 6.09 -3.20
C GLN A 62 -0.46 6.75 -2.06
N GLN A 63 0.20 7.00 -0.93
CA GLN A 63 -0.42 7.66 0.22
C GLN A 63 -0.83 9.11 -0.11
N ARG A 64 -0.01 9.85 -0.86
CA ARG A 64 -0.35 11.21 -1.30
C ARG A 64 -1.56 11.22 -2.24
N ILE A 65 -1.62 10.28 -3.17
CA ILE A 65 -2.75 10.13 -4.10
C ILE A 65 -4.02 9.72 -3.34
N ALA A 66 -3.90 8.78 -2.39
CA ALA A 66 -4.99 8.38 -1.51
C ALA A 66 -5.54 9.54 -0.68
N ALA A 67 -4.66 10.39 -0.14
CA ALA A 67 -5.07 11.60 0.56
C ALA A 67 -5.79 12.59 -0.38
N SER A 68 -5.26 12.83 -1.59
CA SER A 68 -5.92 13.69 -2.60
C SER A 68 -7.31 13.19 -2.93
N CYS A 69 -7.45 11.88 -3.17
CA CYS A 69 -8.71 11.23 -3.48
C CYS A 69 -9.76 11.46 -2.37
N TYR A 70 -9.37 11.30 -1.11
CA TYR A 70 -10.23 11.60 0.02
C TYR A 70 -10.60 13.10 0.08
N PHE A 71 -9.63 14.01 -0.07
CA PHE A 71 -9.90 15.45 0.02
C PHE A 71 -10.77 15.96 -1.12
N GLU A 72 -10.60 15.46 -2.34
CA GLU A 72 -11.46 15.78 -3.48
C GLU A 72 -12.88 15.26 -3.27
N SER A 73 -13.03 14.04 -2.75
CA SER A 73 -14.33 13.48 -2.36
C SER A 73 -15.00 14.32 -1.27
N LEU A 74 -14.24 14.72 -0.24
CA LEU A 74 -14.71 15.58 0.84
C LEU A 74 -15.08 16.98 0.34
N ALA A 75 -14.30 17.54 -0.58
CA ALA A 75 -14.58 18.83 -1.19
C ALA A 75 -15.91 18.78 -1.94
N LEU A 76 -16.17 17.73 -2.73
CA LEU A 76 -17.47 17.53 -3.36
C LEU A 76 -18.58 17.46 -2.30
N CYS A 77 -18.42 16.65 -1.24
CA CYS A 77 -19.41 16.55 -0.17
C CYS A 77 -19.74 17.92 0.46
N ARG A 78 -18.74 18.79 0.63
CA ARG A 78 -18.93 20.15 1.17
C ARG A 78 -19.64 21.11 0.24
N THR A 79 -19.65 20.86 -1.08
CA THR A 79 -20.38 21.71 -2.04
C THR A 79 -21.90 21.50 -1.97
N TYR A 80 -22.37 20.38 -1.41
CA TYR A 80 -23.79 20.14 -1.20
C TYR A 80 -24.28 20.94 0.03
N LYS A 81 -25.06 21.99 -0.22
CA LYS A 81 -25.59 22.91 0.80
C LYS A 81 -26.63 22.29 1.74
N SER A 82 -27.22 21.15 1.37
CA SER A 82 -28.24 20.45 2.17
C SER A 82 -28.13 18.95 1.90
N GLY A 83 -27.71 18.18 2.89
CA GLY A 83 -27.52 16.73 2.82
C GLY A 83 -26.16 16.27 2.28
N ALA A 84 -25.69 15.12 2.77
CA ALA A 84 -24.54 14.43 2.19
C ALA A 84 -24.87 14.00 0.75
N PRO A 85 -23.91 14.04 -0.20
CA PRO A 85 -24.14 13.51 -1.54
C PRO A 85 -24.53 12.03 -1.46
N SER A 86 -25.44 11.59 -2.34
CA SER A 86 -25.77 10.17 -2.44
C SER A 86 -24.49 9.35 -2.68
N VAL A 87 -24.41 8.17 -2.06
CA VAL A 87 -23.27 7.26 -2.24
C VAL A 87 -23.04 6.96 -3.72
N LYS A 88 -24.11 6.79 -4.49
CA LYS A 88 -24.07 6.63 -5.96
C LYS A 88 -23.45 7.82 -6.69
N GLY A 89 -23.86 9.04 -6.35
CA GLY A 89 -23.27 10.25 -6.93
C GLY A 89 -21.77 10.35 -6.64
N LEU A 90 -21.37 9.97 -5.42
CA LEU A 90 -19.98 9.96 -5.02
C LEU A 90 -19.17 8.87 -5.73
N VAL A 91 -19.73 7.66 -5.89
CA VAL A 91 -19.11 6.57 -6.66
C VAL A 91 -18.83 6.99 -8.10
N ASN A 92 -19.84 7.57 -8.77
CA ASN A 92 -19.71 8.04 -10.15
C ASN A 92 -18.64 9.13 -10.27
N PHE A 93 -18.63 10.11 -9.36
CA PHE A 93 -17.60 11.15 -9.32
C PHE A 93 -16.20 10.58 -9.13
N ILE A 94 -16.02 9.68 -8.16
CA ILE A 94 -14.71 9.09 -7.88
C ILE A 94 -14.20 8.28 -9.09
N GLN A 95 -15.07 7.53 -9.77
CA GLN A 95 -14.68 6.73 -10.94
C GLN A 95 -14.38 7.57 -12.19
N SER A 96 -15.08 8.69 -12.38
CA SER A 96 -14.93 9.55 -13.55
C SER A 96 -13.81 10.58 -13.41
N GLU A 97 -13.74 11.28 -12.28
CA GLU A 97 -12.86 12.43 -12.07
C GLU A 97 -11.60 12.07 -11.26
N ILE A 98 -11.73 11.25 -10.19
CA ILE A 98 -10.62 10.99 -9.26
C ILE A 98 -9.76 9.79 -9.67
N LEU A 99 -10.39 8.74 -10.21
CA LEU A 99 -9.74 7.47 -10.57
C LEU A 99 -9.90 7.16 -12.07
N PRO A 100 -9.19 7.88 -12.95
CA PRO A 100 -9.31 7.76 -14.40
C PRO A 100 -9.18 6.32 -14.91
N SER A 101 -9.80 6.04 -16.05
CA SER A 101 -9.84 4.72 -16.69
C SER A 101 -8.45 4.14 -16.99
N GLY A 102 -7.43 4.99 -17.17
CA GLY A 102 -6.05 4.58 -17.43
C GLY A 102 -5.32 3.93 -16.25
N PHE A 103 -5.85 4.00 -15.02
CA PHE A 103 -5.21 3.34 -13.87
C PHE A 103 -5.55 1.84 -13.80
N SER A 104 -4.54 1.03 -13.46
CA SER A 104 -4.74 -0.41 -13.28
C SER A 104 -5.67 -0.72 -12.10
N LYS A 105 -6.41 -1.83 -12.19
CA LYS A 105 -7.29 -2.31 -11.11
C LYS A 105 -6.55 -2.45 -9.77
N ARG A 106 -5.31 -2.96 -9.80
CA ARG A 106 -4.45 -3.10 -8.62
C ARG A 106 -4.10 -1.76 -7.98
N PHE A 107 -3.79 -0.76 -8.80
CA PHE A 107 -3.51 0.58 -8.31
C PHE A 107 -4.75 1.23 -7.70
N LYS A 108 -5.90 1.18 -8.38
CA LYS A 108 -7.17 1.70 -7.85
C LYS A 108 -7.53 1.06 -6.51
N PHE A 109 -7.39 -0.26 -6.40
CA PHE A 109 -7.63 -0.99 -5.16
C PHE A 109 -6.70 -0.53 -4.02
N ALA A 110 -5.40 -0.39 -4.30
CA ALA A 110 -4.42 0.02 -3.30
C ALA A 110 -4.67 1.46 -2.82
N VAL A 111 -4.95 2.38 -3.74
CA VAL A 111 -5.25 3.79 -3.43
C VAL A 111 -6.52 3.89 -2.59
N LEU A 112 -7.63 3.27 -3.00
CA LEU A 112 -8.90 3.29 -2.25
C LEU A 112 -8.77 2.65 -0.87
N THR A 113 -7.95 1.60 -0.75
CA THR A 113 -7.68 0.97 0.54
C THR A 113 -6.91 1.91 1.47
N GLN A 114 -5.96 2.69 0.95
CA GLN A 114 -5.20 3.67 1.73
C GLN A 114 -5.98 4.97 1.98
N ALA A 115 -6.94 5.30 1.12
CA ALA A 115 -7.77 6.52 1.21
C ALA A 115 -8.84 6.44 2.29
N LYS A 116 -8.94 5.31 3.01
CA LYS A 116 -9.88 5.15 4.12
C LYS A 116 -9.71 6.27 5.15
N PRO A 117 -10.78 6.99 5.52
CA PRO A 117 -10.72 8.10 6.47
C PRO A 117 -10.07 7.68 7.79
N SER A 118 -10.42 6.49 8.30
CA SER A 118 -9.84 5.90 9.52
C SER A 118 -8.32 5.71 9.49
N LEU A 119 -7.73 5.45 8.32
CA LEU A 119 -6.28 5.34 8.13
C LEU A 119 -5.62 6.72 7.97
N LEU A 120 -6.29 7.64 7.28
CA LEU A 120 -5.81 9.01 7.08
C LEU A 120 -5.82 9.82 8.38
N THR A 121 -6.82 9.64 9.25
CA THR A 121 -6.87 10.24 10.59
C THR A 121 -5.65 9.85 11.43
N LYS A 122 -5.19 8.60 11.35
CA LYS A 122 -4.00 8.14 12.10
C LYS A 122 -2.69 8.65 11.51
N LYS A 123 -2.58 8.77 10.19
CA LYS A 123 -1.32 9.11 9.51
C LYS A 123 -1.11 10.61 9.30
N ILE A 124 -2.18 11.39 9.16
CA ILE A 124 -2.15 12.80 8.75
C ILE A 124 -2.92 13.69 9.76
N GLN A 125 -3.29 13.15 10.94
CA GLN A 125 -4.02 13.88 12.00
C GLN A 125 -5.33 14.53 11.49
N LEU A 126 -6.00 13.87 10.55
CA LEU A 126 -7.22 14.37 9.95
C LEU A 126 -8.38 14.35 10.97
N THR A 127 -9.02 15.50 11.18
CA THR A 127 -10.24 15.60 12.01
C THR A 127 -11.39 14.85 11.34
N LYS A 128 -12.13 14.06 12.12
CA LYS A 128 -13.32 13.36 11.63
C LYS A 128 -14.32 14.34 11.03
N THR A 129 -14.91 13.96 9.90
CA THR A 129 -15.96 14.73 9.22
C THR A 129 -17.27 13.94 9.20
N PRO A 130 -18.43 14.61 9.14
CA PRO A 130 -19.72 13.91 9.06
C PRO A 130 -19.90 13.12 7.75
N PHE A 131 -19.02 13.34 6.76
CA PHE A 131 -19.08 12.67 5.45
C PHE A 131 -18.17 11.44 5.38
N ASP A 132 -17.38 11.15 6.42
CA ASP A 132 -16.38 10.08 6.39
C ASP A 132 -17.00 8.71 6.11
N GLU A 133 -18.15 8.42 6.71
CA GLU A 133 -18.86 7.16 6.50
C GLU A 133 -19.36 7.02 5.06
N THR A 134 -19.99 8.06 4.52
CA THR A 134 -20.47 8.09 3.11
C THR A 134 -19.31 7.91 2.12
N ILE A 135 -18.18 8.57 2.38
CA ILE A 135 -16.97 8.44 1.56
C ILE A 135 -16.38 7.03 1.66
N GLU A 136 -16.31 6.46 2.86
CA GLU A 136 -15.80 5.09 3.05
C GLU A 136 -16.69 4.04 2.38
N THR A 137 -18.01 4.22 2.41
CA THR A 137 -18.96 3.36 1.71
C THR A 137 -18.77 3.44 0.19
N ALA A 138 -18.62 4.65 -0.37
CA ALA A 138 -18.35 4.82 -1.79
C ALA A 138 -17.01 4.17 -2.21
N PHE A 139 -15.95 4.35 -1.42
CA PHE A 139 -14.66 3.70 -1.69
C PHE A 139 -14.74 2.18 -1.60
N SER A 140 -15.47 1.65 -0.62
CA SER A 140 -15.66 0.21 -0.45
C SER A 140 -16.42 -0.40 -1.62
N HIS A 141 -17.49 0.28 -2.07
CA HIS A 141 -18.27 -0.16 -3.21
C HIS A 141 -17.44 -0.23 -4.50
N ILE A 142 -16.66 0.82 -4.81
CA ILE A 142 -15.79 0.80 -5.99
C ILE A 142 -14.78 -0.34 -5.89
N ARG A 143 -14.17 -0.49 -4.70
CA ARG A 143 -13.13 -1.49 -4.47
C ARG A 143 -13.64 -2.92 -4.66
N GLU A 144 -14.84 -3.21 -4.18
CA GLU A 144 -15.50 -4.50 -4.36
C GLU A 144 -15.81 -4.76 -5.83
N GLY A 145 -16.30 -3.73 -6.56
CA GLY A 145 -16.60 -3.83 -7.99
C GLY A 145 -15.39 -4.04 -8.92
N LEU A 146 -14.17 -3.71 -8.50
CA LEU A 146 -12.99 -3.75 -9.38
C LEU A 146 -12.69 -5.13 -9.98
N TYR A 147 -12.99 -6.20 -9.24
CA TYR A 147 -12.63 -7.58 -9.59
C TYR A 147 -13.83 -8.48 -9.89
N LEU A 148 -15.04 -7.91 -9.90
CA LEU A 148 -16.25 -8.66 -10.25
C LEU A 148 -16.29 -8.98 -11.75
N SER A 149 -16.97 -10.07 -12.10
CA SER A 149 -17.40 -10.35 -13.46
C SER A 149 -18.52 -9.40 -13.88
N GLU A 150 -18.81 -9.30 -15.19
CA GLU A 150 -19.85 -8.37 -15.67
C GLU A 150 -21.25 -8.65 -15.10
N SER A 151 -21.61 -9.92 -14.86
CA SER A 151 -22.89 -10.27 -14.24
C SER A 151 -22.94 -9.83 -12.78
N GLU A 152 -21.88 -10.10 -12.03
CA GLU A 152 -21.77 -9.71 -10.62
C GLU A 152 -21.71 -8.20 -10.46
N GLN A 153 -21.07 -7.51 -11.39
CA GLN A 153 -20.98 -6.05 -11.41
C GLN A 153 -22.35 -5.40 -11.63
N ARG A 154 -23.17 -5.94 -12.54
CA ARG A 154 -24.55 -5.47 -12.72
C ARG A 154 -25.39 -5.62 -11.44
N ASP A 155 -25.23 -6.72 -10.71
CA ASP A 155 -25.97 -6.94 -9.47
C ASP A 155 -25.41 -6.10 -8.31
N HIS A 156 -24.11 -5.85 -8.30
CA HIS A 156 -23.45 -4.92 -7.39
C HIS A 156 -23.94 -3.49 -7.57
N ASP A 157 -23.98 -3.00 -8.81
CA ASP A 157 -24.48 -1.66 -9.14
C ASP A 157 -25.98 -1.51 -8.81
N LYS A 158 -26.79 -2.55 -9.02
CA LYS A 158 -28.21 -2.58 -8.62
C LYS A 158 -28.41 -2.45 -7.12
N LYS A 159 -27.53 -3.02 -6.29
CA LYS A 159 -27.61 -2.86 -4.83
C LYS A 159 -27.42 -1.39 -4.44
N LEU A 160 -26.47 -0.71 -5.08
CA LEU A 160 -26.25 0.72 -4.87
C LEU A 160 -27.47 1.56 -5.27
N ASP A 161 -28.14 1.18 -6.35
CA ASP A 161 -29.35 1.83 -6.84
C ASP A 161 -30.54 1.64 -5.89
N ASN A 162 -30.67 0.46 -5.30
CA ASN A 162 -31.71 0.16 -4.32
C ASN A 162 -31.47 0.94 -3.01
N GLU A 163 -30.22 0.98 -2.52
CA GLU A 163 -29.85 1.73 -1.31
C GLU A 163 -30.06 3.24 -1.46
N ALA A 164 -29.77 3.80 -2.65
CA ALA A 164 -30.03 5.20 -2.96
C ALA A 164 -31.52 5.56 -2.98
N ASN A 165 -32.40 4.61 -3.29
CA ASN A 165 -33.86 4.81 -3.32
C ASN A 165 -34.54 4.58 -1.96
N THR A 166 -33.87 3.93 -1.00
CA THR A 166 -34.40 3.67 0.35
C THR A 166 -33.93 4.66 1.43
N SER A 167 -32.92 5.50 1.14
CA SER A 167 -32.49 6.52 2.10
C SER A 167 -33.56 7.61 2.23
N PRO A 168 -34.09 7.90 3.44
CA PRO A 168 -35.12 8.92 3.60
C PRO A 168 -34.56 10.27 3.16
N LYS A 169 -35.33 10.98 2.33
CA LYS A 169 -35.10 12.39 2.02
C LYS A 169 -35.22 13.18 3.33
N GLY A 170 -34.08 13.42 3.98
CA GLY A 170 -33.94 14.35 5.09
C GLY A 170 -33.89 15.77 4.58
#